data_AF-A0A841JXM6-F1
#
_entry.id   AF-A0A841JXM6-F1
#
_cell.length_a   1.000
_cell.length_b   1.000
_cell.length_c   1.000
_cell.angle_alpha   90.00
_cell.angle_beta   90.00
_cell.angle_gamma   90.00
#
_symmetry.space_group_name_H-M   'P 1'
#
loop_
_entity.id
_entity.type
_entity.pdbx_description
1 polymer ?
#
loop_
_entity_poly.entity_id
_entity_poly.type
_entity_poly.pdbx_seq_one_letter_code
_entity_poly.pdbx_strand_id
1 'polypeptide(L)'
;MPNAIDTEHNRTIIDPFQKLKGVAFDRRYIREMIAGHTKAIVVYKKEATDAQNPALKSYAGAALPVLEKHLAGAKDLEKAKAQ
;
A
#
# COMPACT_ATOMS: atom_id res chain seq x y z
N MET A 1 -7.27 -20.95 2.16
CA MET A 1 -6.50 -19.69 2.01
C MET A 1 -5.09 -20.03 1.61
N PRO A 2 -4.45 -19.30 0.69
CA PRO A 2 -3.02 -19.42 0.44
C PRO A 2 -2.26 -19.18 1.75
N ASN A 3 -1.32 -20.05 2.08
CA ASN A 3 -0.51 -19.98 3.31
C ASN A 3 0.90 -19.41 3.06
N ALA A 4 1.21 -19.05 1.81
CA ALA A 4 2.48 -18.49 1.40
C ALA A 4 2.26 -17.40 0.34
N ILE A 5 3.18 -16.45 0.31
CA ILE A 5 3.36 -15.54 -0.81
C ILE A 5 3.77 -16.39 -2.02
N ASP A 6 3.11 -16.20 -3.17
CA ASP A 6 3.41 -16.98 -4.37
C ASP A 6 4.84 -16.73 -4.88
N THR A 7 5.34 -17.66 -5.70
CA THR A 7 6.71 -17.62 -6.21
C THR A 7 7.01 -16.32 -6.97
N GLU A 8 6.05 -15.77 -7.70
CA GLU A 8 6.28 -14.56 -8.49
C GLU A 8 6.40 -13.32 -7.58
N HIS A 9 5.54 -13.19 -6.57
CA HIS A 9 5.66 -12.14 -5.58
C HIS A 9 6.95 -12.24 -4.76
N ASN A 10 7.38 -13.46 -4.41
CA ASN A 10 8.67 -13.66 -3.76
C ASN A 10 9.81 -13.14 -4.64
N ARG A 11 9.83 -13.54 -5.92
CA ARG A 11 10.90 -13.17 -6.86
C ARG A 11 10.94 -11.67 -7.18
N THR A 12 9.77 -11.04 -7.33
CA THR A 12 9.67 -9.66 -7.85
C THR A 12 9.64 -8.60 -6.75
N ILE A 13 9.16 -8.94 -5.55
CA ILE A 13 9.02 -8.00 -4.45
C ILE A 13 9.92 -8.40 -3.27
N ILE A 14 9.83 -9.63 -2.77
CA ILE A 14 10.50 -10.00 -1.51
C ILE A 14 12.03 -10.13 -1.67
N ASP A 15 12.52 -10.89 -2.65
CA ASP A 15 13.95 -11.13 -2.84
C ASP A 15 14.73 -9.83 -3.10
N PRO A 16 14.24 -8.86 -3.90
CA PRO A 16 14.90 -7.56 -4.04
C PRO A 16 14.94 -6.78 -2.72
N PHE A 17 13.87 -6.83 -1.91
CA PHE A 17 13.81 -6.12 -0.63
C PHE A 17 14.79 -6.67 0.39
N GLN A 18 14.94 -8.00 0.47
CA GLN A 18 15.87 -8.65 1.40
C GLN A 18 17.34 -8.25 1.18
N LYS A 19 17.69 -7.82 -0.03
CA LYS A 19 19.04 -7.37 -0.39
C LYS A 19 19.31 -5.91 -0.02
N LEU A 20 18.27 -5.12 0.29
CA LEU A 20 18.40 -3.71 0.64
C LEU A 20 18.62 -3.52 2.13
N LYS A 21 19.40 -2.49 2.50
CA LYS A 21 19.67 -2.11 3.90
C LYS A 21 19.65 -0.59 4.05
N GLY A 22 19.36 -0.12 5.27
CA GLY A 22 19.41 1.30 5.63
C GLY A 22 18.62 2.20 4.67
N VAL A 23 19.22 3.30 4.24
CA VAL A 23 18.57 4.30 3.37
C VAL A 23 18.05 3.71 2.05
N ALA A 24 18.74 2.71 1.49
CA ALA A 24 18.29 2.06 0.26
C ALA A 24 16.99 1.26 0.48
N PHE A 25 16.87 0.60 1.64
CA PHE A 25 15.64 -0.06 2.06
C PHE A 25 14.53 0.96 2.29
N ASP A 26 14.78 2.00 3.10
CA ASP A 26 13.79 3.05 3.41
C ASP A 26 13.19 3.64 2.13
N ARG A 27 14.05 4.03 1.18
CA ARG A 27 13.62 4.64 -0.09
C ARG A 27 12.77 3.69 -0.93
N ARG A 28 13.12 2.41 -0.99
CA ARG A 28 12.32 1.42 -1.73
C ARG A 28 10.99 1.16 -1.04
N TYR A 29 11.00 0.98 0.28
CA TYR A 29 9.80 0.77 1.08
C TYR A 29 8.80 1.91 0.94
N ILE A 30 9.25 3.16 1.08
CA ILE A 30 8.40 4.35 0.95
C ILE A 30 7.73 4.40 -0.44
N ARG A 31 8.48 4.16 -1.52
CA ARG A 31 7.92 4.14 -2.88
C ARG A 31 6.85 3.06 -3.06
N GLU A 32 7.08 1.86 -2.54
CA GLU A 32 6.08 0.79 -2.60
C GLU A 32 4.84 1.11 -1.74
N MET A 33 5.00 1.75 -0.58
CA MET A 33 3.86 2.21 0.24
C MET A 33 3.04 3.28 -0.48
N ILE A 34 3.68 4.24 -1.14
CA ILE A 34 2.98 5.25 -1.96
C ILE A 34 2.20 4.56 -3.09
N ALA A 35 2.84 3.66 -3.84
CA ALA A 35 2.21 2.96 -4.94
C ALA A 35 1.04 2.06 -4.48
N GLY A 36 1.26 1.29 -3.41
CA GLY A 36 0.28 0.39 -2.82
C GLY A 36 -0.93 1.12 -2.27
N HIS A 37 -0.73 2.15 -1.43
CA HIS A 37 -1.82 2.93 -0.88
C HIS A 37 -2.59 3.71 -1.95
N THR A 38 -1.91 4.24 -2.98
CA THR A 38 -2.59 4.89 -4.11
C THR A 38 -3.54 3.92 -4.83
N LYS A 39 -3.09 2.70 -5.15
CA LYS A 39 -3.93 1.66 -5.76
C LYS A 39 -5.08 1.25 -4.84
N ALA A 40 -4.79 1.05 -3.55
CA ALA A 40 -5.81 0.67 -2.57
C ALA A 40 -6.91 1.74 -2.45
N ILE A 41 -6.56 3.03 -2.42
CA ILE A 41 -7.55 4.12 -2.36
C ILE A 41 -8.48 4.08 -3.58
N VAL A 42 -7.99 3.80 -4.79
CA VAL A 42 -8.85 3.68 -5.97
C VAL A 42 -9.87 2.54 -5.80
N VAL A 43 -9.41 1.37 -5.36
CA VAL A 43 -10.29 0.21 -5.11
C VAL A 43 -11.31 0.54 -4.02
N TYR A 44 -10.87 1.08 -2.89
CA TYR A 44 -11.75 1.40 -1.77
C TYR A 44 -12.75 2.51 -2.10
N LYS A 45 -12.39 3.52 -2.91
CA LYS A 45 -13.33 4.54 -3.40
C LYS A 45 -14.41 3.92 -4.28
N LYS A 46 -14.01 3.00 -5.15
CA LYS A 46 -14.95 2.25 -5.99
C LYS A 46 -15.90 1.42 -5.12
N GLU A 47 -15.39 0.61 -4.22
CA GLU A 47 -16.23 -0.27 -3.37
C GLU A 47 -17.13 0.53 -2.41
N ALA A 48 -16.64 1.64 -1.85
CA ALA A 48 -17.46 2.54 -1.02
C ALA A 48 -18.63 3.16 -1.79
N THR A 49 -18.57 3.21 -3.11
CA THR A 49 -19.63 3.79 -3.97
C THR A 49 -20.50 2.71 -4.59
N ASP A 50 -19.88 1.69 -5.16
CA ASP A 50 -20.52 0.76 -6.10
C ASP A 50 -20.88 -0.60 -5.48
N ALA A 51 -20.29 -0.96 -4.34
CA ALA A 51 -20.47 -2.29 -3.77
C ALA A 51 -21.95 -2.56 -3.48
N GLN A 52 -22.43 -3.71 -3.95
CA GLN A 52 -23.80 -4.17 -3.73
C GLN A 52 -23.98 -4.74 -2.32
N ASN A 53 -22.92 -5.34 -1.75
CA ASN A 53 -22.93 -5.80 -0.38
C ASN A 53 -22.80 -4.58 0.57
N PRO A 54 -23.81 -4.28 1.41
CA PRO A 54 -23.78 -3.12 2.29
C PRO A 54 -22.64 -3.14 3.30
N ALA A 55 -22.23 -4.32 3.78
CA ALA A 55 -21.12 -4.47 4.72
C ALA A 55 -19.78 -4.12 4.04
N LEU A 56 -19.59 -4.54 2.78
CA LEU A 56 -18.39 -4.20 2.01
C LEU A 56 -18.33 -2.70 1.72
N LYS A 57 -19.46 -2.09 1.34
CA LYS A 57 -19.58 -0.65 1.12
C LYS A 57 -19.19 0.14 2.38
N SER A 58 -19.76 -0.23 3.53
CA SER A 58 -19.47 0.42 4.81
C SER A 58 -18.01 0.25 5.23
N TYR A 59 -17.46 -0.97 5.12
CA TYR A 59 -16.07 -1.25 5.42
C TYR A 59 -15.11 -0.42 4.54
N ALA A 60 -15.37 -0.38 3.23
CA ALA A 60 -14.55 0.40 2.30
C ALA A 60 -14.59 1.89 2.66
N GLY A 61 -15.79 2.44 2.93
CA GLY A 61 -15.96 3.83 3.36
C GLY A 61 -15.22 4.16 4.65
N ALA A 62 -15.30 3.28 5.66
CA ALA A 62 -14.64 3.49 6.96
C ALA A 62 -13.11 3.42 6.90
N ALA A 63 -12.55 2.60 5.99
CA ALA A 63 -11.11 2.45 5.84
C ALA A 63 -10.46 3.58 5.01
N LEU A 64 -11.22 4.25 4.14
CA LEU A 64 -10.70 5.27 3.22
C LEU A 64 -9.90 6.39 3.92
N PRO A 65 -10.38 7.03 5.01
CA PRO A 65 -9.62 8.09 5.68
C PRO A 65 -8.27 7.61 6.22
N VAL A 66 -8.19 6.35 6.66
CA VAL A 66 -6.94 5.75 7.16
C VAL A 66 -5.95 5.53 6.02
N LEU A 67 -6.42 5.01 4.87
CA LEU A 67 -5.58 4.83 3.69
C LEU A 67 -5.07 6.17 3.15
N GLU A 68 -5.91 7.20 3.12
CA GLU A 68 -5.50 8.55 2.71
C GLU A 68 -4.47 9.16 3.68
N LYS A 69 -4.65 8.98 4.99
CA LYS A 69 -3.67 9.38 6.00
C LYS A 69 -2.33 8.66 5.83
N HIS A 70 -2.34 7.35 5.59
CA HIS A 70 -1.12 6.58 5.36
C HIS A 70 -0.39 7.03 4.09
N LEU A 71 -1.12 7.30 3.00
CA LEU A 71 -0.53 7.84 1.77
C LEU A 71 0.12 9.22 2.00
N ALA A 72 -0.55 10.11 2.74
CA ALA A 72 0.01 11.41 3.09
C ALA A 72 1.31 11.28 3.88
N GLY A 73 1.32 10.46 4.93
CA GLY A 73 2.52 10.19 5.72
C GLY A 73 3.66 9.58 4.89
N ALA A 74 3.36 8.64 3.98
CA ALA A 74 4.36 8.07 3.10
C ALA A 74 4.99 9.10 2.15
N LYS A 75 4.19 10.02 1.60
CA LYS A 75 4.69 11.13 0.77
C LYS A 75 5.54 12.13 1.56
N ASP A 76 5.21 12.37 2.82
CA ASP A 76 5.99 13.26 3.67
C ASP A 76 7.34 12.62 4.05
N LEU A 77 7.35 11.31 4.33
CA LEU A 77 8.59 10.54 4.51
C LEU A 77 9.49 10.56 3.26
N GLU A 78 8.90 10.46 2.07
CA GLU A 78 9.65 10.53 0.81
C GLU A 78 10.39 11.86 0.68
N LYS A 79 9.69 12.98 0.92
CA LYS A 79 10.28 14.33 0.88
C LYS A 79 11.39 14.49 1.92
N ALA A 80 11.19 13.99 3.13
CA ALA A 80 12.18 14.08 4.21
C ALA A 80 13.45 13.26 3.95
N LYS A 81 13.36 12.16 3.17
CA LYS A 81 14.50 11.28 2.81
C LYS A 81 15.14 11.63 1.45
N ALA A 82 14.56 12.58 0.73
CA ALA A 82 15.09 13.15 -0.51
C ALA A 82 16.04 14.34 -0.26
N GLN A 83 15.96 14.93 0.94
CA GLN A 83 16.92 15.90 1.49
C GLN A 83 18.10 15.17 2.14
#